data_AF-A0A9D1HLD5-F1
#
_entry.id   AF-A0A9D1HLD5-F1
#
_cell.length_a   1.000
_cell.length_b   1.000
_cell.length_c   1.000
_cell.angle_alpha   90.00
_cell.angle_beta   90.00
_cell.angle_gamma   90.00
#
_symmetry.space_group_name_H-M   'P 1'
#
loop_
_entity.id
_entity.type
_entity.pdbx_description
1 polymer ?
#
loop_
_entity_poly.entity_id
_entity_poly.type
_entity_poly.pdbx_seq_one_letter_code
_entity_poly.pdbx_strand_id
1 'polypeptide(L)'
;MSKKLRDILLSFDCCLFLLLTAVFVTILVCPVIHHWDIERYGLCELSGLSKEMIQADFHRLTSYLWIWHREPLRLAYFPMSEQGAIHFADVKALLDSLQLIWLVSGIGSLIFGYRHIRRHEYEFIKYTAWLAIFGPIGLALVASINFNAAFTLFHQIFFSNDYWIFDARVDPVILILPEGFFMHCFLAIILIVVLLAAAMLWLYRYYGRKELNAV
;
A
#
# COMPACT_ATOMS: atom_id res chain seq x y z
N MET A 1 1.26 -26.89 19.99
CA MET A 1 1.64 -26.42 18.63
C MET A 1 3.13 -26.67 18.41
N SER A 2 3.52 -27.33 17.32
CA SER A 2 4.93 -27.60 17.01
C SER A 2 5.70 -26.29 16.74
N LYS A 3 7.01 -26.26 17.01
CA LYS A 3 7.87 -25.08 16.75
C LYS A 3 7.72 -24.57 15.32
N LYS A 4 7.86 -25.48 14.34
CA LYS A 4 7.71 -25.19 12.91
C LYS A 4 6.36 -24.54 12.57
N LEU A 5 5.27 -24.99 13.18
CA LEU A 5 3.95 -24.38 12.96
C LEU A 5 3.88 -22.95 13.54
N ARG A 6 4.50 -22.69 14.70
CA ARG A 6 4.58 -21.32 15.24
C ARG A 6 5.38 -20.38 14.34
N ASP A 7 6.53 -20.83 13.83
CA ASP A 7 7.38 -20.05 12.93
C ASP A 7 6.64 -19.70 11.63
N ILE A 8 5.90 -20.66 11.07
CA ILE A 8 5.10 -20.44 9.86
C ILE A 8 3.99 -19.42 10.13
N LEU A 9 3.20 -19.59 11.19
CA LEU A 9 2.10 -18.67 11.52
C LEU A 9 2.59 -17.25 11.76
N LEU A 10 3.67 -17.10 12.54
CA LEU A 10 4.29 -15.80 12.76
C LEU A 10 4.83 -15.21 11.46
N SER A 11 5.38 -16.04 10.56
CA SER A 11 5.91 -15.54 9.30
C SER A 11 4.84 -14.97 8.37
N PHE A 12 3.64 -15.54 8.38
CA PHE A 12 2.48 -15.02 7.65
C PHE A 12 1.99 -13.69 8.24
N ASP A 13 1.89 -13.59 9.56
CA ASP A 13 1.53 -12.33 10.24
C ASP A 13 2.55 -11.23 9.94
N CYS A 14 3.84 -11.50 10.12
CA CYS A 14 4.90 -10.54 9.79
C CYS A 14 4.88 -10.17 8.30
N CYS A 15 4.62 -11.12 7.39
CA CYS A 15 4.51 -10.82 5.97
C CYS A 15 3.34 -9.86 5.70
N LEU A 16 2.16 -10.13 6.26
CA LEU A 16 0.99 -9.25 6.17
C LEU A 16 1.32 -7.84 6.68
N PHE A 17 1.96 -7.73 7.85
CA PHE A 17 2.39 -6.46 8.41
C PHE A 17 3.34 -5.70 7.46
N LEU A 18 4.34 -6.36 6.87
CA LEU A 18 5.27 -5.73 5.92
C LEU A 18 4.59 -5.24 4.64
N LEU A 19 3.66 -6.03 4.08
CA LEU A 19 2.90 -5.66 2.89
C LEU A 19 2.03 -4.42 3.15
N LEU A 20 1.30 -4.40 4.26
CA LEU A 20 0.48 -3.26 4.64
C LEU A 20 1.34 -2.03 4.99
N THR A 21 2.51 -2.23 5.60
CA THR A 21 3.48 -1.15 5.81
C THR A 21 3.91 -0.53 4.48
N ALA A 22 4.18 -1.33 3.45
CA ALA A 22 4.53 -0.82 2.13
C ALA A 22 3.40 0.00 1.49
N VAL A 23 2.14 -0.42 1.64
CA VAL A 23 0.96 0.34 1.19
C VAL A 23 0.86 1.68 1.91
N PHE A 24 0.91 1.70 3.23
CA PHE A 24 0.75 2.94 4.01
C PHE A 24 1.93 3.90 3.86
N VAL A 25 3.16 3.39 3.77
CA VAL A 25 4.32 4.21 3.40
C VAL A 25 4.14 4.78 1.99
N THR A 26 3.58 4.01 1.05
CA THR A 26 3.27 4.51 -0.30
C THR A 26 2.26 5.65 -0.26
N ILE A 27 1.20 5.56 0.55
CA ILE A 27 0.24 6.67 0.74
C ILE A 27 0.92 7.91 1.32
N LEU A 28 1.89 7.76 2.23
CA LEU A 28 2.66 8.89 2.77
C LEU A 28 3.54 9.58 1.70
N VAL A 29 4.11 8.81 0.77
CA VAL A 29 5.01 9.35 -0.26
C VAL A 29 4.29 9.72 -1.56
N CYS A 30 3.04 9.29 -1.77
CA CYS A 30 2.34 9.55 -3.02
C CYS A 30 2.13 11.05 -3.33
N PRO A 31 2.07 12.01 -2.38
CA PRO A 31 2.12 13.44 -2.71
C PRO A 31 3.42 13.86 -3.41
N VAL A 32 4.53 13.20 -3.07
CA VAL A 32 5.80 13.40 -3.77
C VAL A 32 5.70 12.81 -5.17
N ILE A 33 5.23 11.56 -5.32
CA ILE A 33 5.05 10.93 -6.64
C ILE A 33 4.16 11.81 -7.53
N HIS A 34 3.03 12.25 -7.00
CA HIS A 34 2.05 13.08 -7.69
C HIS A 34 2.62 14.42 -8.15
N HIS A 35 3.45 15.06 -7.32
CA HIS A 35 4.13 16.31 -7.70
C HIS A 35 4.96 16.16 -8.98
N TRP A 36 5.63 15.03 -9.16
CA TRP A 36 6.41 14.73 -10.36
C TRP A 36 5.49 14.39 -11.53
N ASP A 37 4.39 13.70 -11.26
CA ASP A 37 3.39 13.32 -12.26
C ASP A 37 2.62 14.52 -12.83
N ILE A 38 2.47 15.62 -12.07
CA ILE A 38 1.88 16.86 -12.57
C ILE A 38 2.59 17.35 -13.82
N GLU A 39 3.92 17.41 -13.79
CA GLU A 39 4.72 17.87 -14.92
C GLU A 39 4.83 16.78 -16.00
N ARG A 40 5.03 15.53 -15.59
CA ARG A 40 5.20 14.40 -16.51
C ARG A 40 4.01 14.19 -17.43
N TYR A 41 2.80 14.36 -16.91
CA TYR A 41 1.55 14.11 -17.64
C TYR A 41 0.83 15.40 -18.07
N GLY A 42 1.39 16.59 -17.83
CA GLY A 42 0.76 17.86 -18.20
C GLY A 42 -0.59 18.06 -17.51
N LEU A 43 -0.68 17.77 -16.21
CA LEU A 43 -1.95 17.75 -15.49
C LEU A 43 -2.57 19.15 -15.35
N CYS A 44 -1.74 20.20 -15.36
CA CYS A 44 -2.20 21.59 -15.37
C CYS A 44 -2.98 21.90 -16.65
N GLU A 45 -2.44 21.49 -17.81
CA GLU A 45 -3.06 21.69 -19.12
C GLU A 45 -4.34 20.86 -19.26
N LEU A 46 -4.33 19.62 -18.78
CA LEU A 46 -5.49 18.72 -18.85
C LEU A 46 -6.65 19.19 -17.98
N SER A 47 -6.36 19.70 -16.78
CA SER A 47 -7.39 20.16 -15.83
C SER A 47 -7.77 21.63 -15.97
N GLY A 48 -6.93 22.45 -16.61
CA GLY A 48 -7.07 23.90 -16.65
C GLY A 48 -6.80 24.59 -15.30
N LEU A 49 -6.16 23.90 -14.36
CA LEU A 49 -5.88 24.38 -13.01
C LEU A 49 -4.37 24.58 -12.79
N SER A 50 -4.02 25.44 -11.83
CA SER A 50 -2.62 25.61 -11.44
C SER A 50 -2.11 24.40 -10.66
N LYS A 51 -0.78 24.21 -10.65
CA LYS A 51 -0.11 23.14 -9.89
C LYS A 51 -0.50 23.19 -8.41
N GLU A 52 -0.59 24.38 -7.82
CA GLU A 52 -0.94 24.59 -6.42
C GLU A 52 -2.37 24.13 -6.11
N MET A 53 -3.32 24.41 -7.01
CA MET A 53 -4.72 24.00 -6.86
C MET A 53 -4.86 22.47 -6.94
N ILE A 54 -4.16 21.86 -7.91
CA ILE A 54 -4.09 20.40 -8.08
C ILE A 54 -3.52 19.75 -6.81
N GLN A 55 -2.38 20.25 -6.33
CA GLN A 55 -1.72 19.70 -5.15
C GLN A 55 -2.55 19.89 -3.86
N ALA A 56 -3.28 21.00 -3.75
CA ALA A 56 -4.14 21.25 -2.59
C ALA A 56 -5.25 20.20 -2.49
N ASP A 57 -5.95 19.91 -3.59
CA ASP A 57 -7.00 18.90 -3.61
C ASP A 57 -6.46 17.48 -3.52
N PHE A 58 -5.31 17.20 -4.15
CA PHE A 58 -4.63 15.92 -3.95
C PHE A 58 -4.22 15.71 -2.48
N HIS A 59 -3.77 16.76 -1.79
CA HIS A 59 -3.46 16.69 -0.36
C HIS A 59 -4.71 16.43 0.50
N ARG A 60 -5.87 17.04 0.18
CA ARG A 60 -7.14 16.71 0.83
C ARG A 60 -7.52 15.25 0.62
N LEU A 61 -7.40 14.76 -0.62
CA LEU A 61 -7.69 13.39 -0.99
C LEU A 61 -6.81 12.39 -0.23
N THR A 62 -5.49 12.58 -0.23
CA THR A 62 -4.56 11.70 0.52
C THR A 62 -4.76 11.78 2.03
N SER A 63 -5.09 12.96 2.58
CA SER A 63 -5.41 13.12 4.00
C SER A 63 -6.68 12.38 4.41
N TYR A 64 -7.68 12.34 3.52
CA TYR A 64 -8.96 11.65 3.72
C TYR A 64 -8.79 10.12 3.90
N LEU A 65 -7.77 9.53 3.28
CA LEU A 65 -7.51 8.08 3.32
C LEU A 65 -7.09 7.56 4.71
N TRP A 66 -6.71 8.43 5.64
CA TRP A 66 -6.29 8.02 6.98
C TRP A 66 -7.46 7.85 7.95
N ILE A 67 -7.36 6.86 8.83
CA ILE A 67 -8.46 6.45 9.74
C ILE A 67 -8.90 7.53 10.74
N TRP A 68 -8.03 8.51 11.04
CA TRP A 68 -8.36 9.64 11.88
C TRP A 68 -9.18 10.72 11.16
N HIS A 69 -9.22 10.73 9.83
CA HIS A 69 -10.04 11.66 9.07
C HIS A 69 -11.51 11.20 9.10
N ARG A 70 -12.39 12.04 9.66
CA ARG A 70 -13.82 11.71 9.88
C ARG A 70 -14.77 12.44 8.96
N GLU A 71 -14.37 13.59 8.42
CA GLU A 71 -15.22 14.39 7.56
C GLU A 71 -15.37 13.75 6.16
N PRO A 72 -16.51 13.95 5.48
CA PRO A 72 -16.65 13.56 4.08
C PRO A 72 -15.61 14.25 3.20
N LEU A 73 -15.15 13.56 2.16
CA LEU A 73 -14.22 14.13 1.18
C LEU A 73 -14.86 15.34 0.50
N ARG A 74 -14.17 16.49 0.59
CA ARG A 74 -14.56 17.74 -0.09
C ARG A 74 -13.36 18.31 -0.81
N LEU A 75 -13.43 18.28 -2.14
CA LEU A 75 -12.45 18.88 -3.04
C LEU A 75 -12.93 20.28 -3.43
N ALA A 76 -12.00 21.24 -3.51
CA ALA A 76 -12.32 22.64 -3.78
C ALA A 76 -12.41 22.95 -5.28
N TYR A 77 -11.68 22.20 -6.10
CA TYR A 77 -11.47 22.47 -7.52
C TYR A 77 -11.90 21.30 -8.42
N PHE A 78 -11.98 20.09 -7.88
CA PHE A 78 -12.52 18.92 -8.58
C PHE A 78 -13.89 18.53 -8.01
N PRO A 79 -15.00 19.05 -8.56
CA PRO A 79 -16.32 18.55 -8.18
C PRO A 79 -16.42 17.04 -8.44
N MET A 80 -17.30 16.38 -7.72
CA MET A 80 -17.55 14.94 -7.88
C MET A 80 -19.05 14.71 -8.00
N SER A 81 -19.41 13.74 -8.83
CA SER A 81 -20.75 13.18 -8.86
C SER A 81 -21.05 12.44 -7.55
N GLU A 82 -22.33 12.11 -7.33
CA GLU A 82 -22.73 11.27 -6.20
C GLU A 82 -22.04 9.90 -6.25
N GLN A 83 -21.93 9.32 -7.44
CA GLN A 83 -21.25 8.04 -7.66
C GLN A 83 -19.75 8.13 -7.35
N GLY A 84 -19.08 9.18 -7.83
CA GLY A 84 -17.67 9.42 -7.52
C GLY A 84 -17.41 9.58 -6.03
N ALA A 85 -18.28 10.32 -5.34
CA ALA A 85 -18.20 10.47 -3.88
C ALA A 85 -18.39 9.13 -3.14
N ILE A 86 -19.34 8.28 -3.59
CA ILE A 86 -19.53 6.93 -3.04
C ILE A 86 -18.28 6.08 -3.25
N HIS A 87 -17.67 6.10 -4.44
CA HIS A 87 -16.46 5.33 -4.71
C HIS A 87 -15.31 5.72 -3.76
N PHE A 88 -15.06 7.01 -3.53
CA PHE A 88 -14.05 7.43 -2.56
C PHE A 88 -14.38 6.99 -1.13
N ALA A 89 -15.66 6.98 -0.74
CA ALA A 89 -16.09 6.46 0.55
C ALA A 89 -15.84 4.95 0.68
N ASP A 90 -16.10 4.17 -0.37
CA ASP A 90 -15.79 2.73 -0.41
C ASP A 90 -14.28 2.49 -0.27
N VAL A 91 -13.44 3.24 -0.99
CA VAL A 91 -11.98 3.19 -0.89
C VAL A 91 -11.52 3.51 0.53
N LYS A 92 -12.11 4.54 1.17
CA LYS A 92 -11.80 4.88 2.55
C LYS A 92 -12.18 3.77 3.51
N ALA A 93 -13.37 3.18 3.38
CA ALA A 93 -13.79 2.08 4.25
C ALA A 93 -12.84 0.87 4.14
N LEU A 94 -12.39 0.54 2.93
CA LEU A 94 -11.37 -0.48 2.68
C LEU A 94 -10.06 -0.13 3.39
N LEU A 95 -9.54 1.09 3.20
CA LEU A 95 -8.27 1.52 3.81
C LEU A 95 -8.34 1.64 5.34
N ASP A 96 -9.47 2.08 5.91
CA ASP A 96 -9.68 2.13 7.36
C ASP A 96 -9.62 0.69 7.94
N SER A 97 -10.24 -0.27 7.26
CA SER A 97 -10.18 -1.70 7.63
C SER A 97 -8.75 -2.24 7.56
N LEU A 98 -8.02 -1.92 6.48
CA LEU A 98 -6.63 -2.34 6.30
C LEU A 98 -5.69 -1.69 7.34
N GLN A 99 -5.94 -0.45 7.76
CA GLN A 99 -5.17 0.22 8.82
C GLN A 99 -5.36 -0.48 10.17
N LEU A 100 -6.58 -0.92 10.47
CA LEU A 100 -6.84 -1.70 11.69
C LEU A 100 -6.13 -3.06 11.66
N ILE A 101 -6.21 -3.77 10.53
CA ILE A 101 -5.50 -5.04 10.34
C ILE A 101 -3.99 -4.85 10.47
N TRP A 102 -3.44 -3.79 9.88
CA TRP A 102 -2.03 -3.43 9.99
C TRP A 102 -1.60 -3.17 11.43
N LEU A 103 -2.40 -2.43 12.20
CA LEU A 103 -2.11 -2.17 13.61
C LEU A 103 -2.11 -3.46 14.44
N VAL A 104 -3.14 -4.30 14.28
CA VAL A 104 -3.27 -5.56 15.02
C VAL A 104 -2.14 -6.52 14.64
N SER A 105 -1.85 -6.67 13.35
CA SER A 105 -0.76 -7.50 12.84
C SER A 105 0.61 -6.97 13.31
N GLY A 106 0.82 -5.66 13.32
CA GLY A 106 2.04 -5.04 13.86
C GLY A 106 2.25 -5.33 15.34
N ILE A 107 1.20 -5.19 16.17
CA ILE A 107 1.27 -5.54 17.60
C ILE A 107 1.57 -7.03 17.78
N GLY A 108 0.89 -7.90 17.02
CA GLY A 108 1.13 -9.35 17.02
C GLY A 108 2.57 -9.69 16.67
N SER A 109 3.07 -9.17 15.55
CA SER A 109 4.43 -9.34 15.06
C SER A 109 5.48 -8.87 16.08
N LEU A 110 5.26 -7.73 16.74
CA LEU A 110 6.17 -7.24 17.78
C LEU A 110 6.20 -8.17 19.01
N ILE A 111 5.03 -8.54 19.55
CA ILE A 111 4.95 -9.38 20.76
C ILE A 111 5.49 -10.78 20.49
N PHE A 112 5.01 -11.46 19.45
CA PHE A 112 5.39 -12.83 19.14
C PHE A 112 6.79 -12.92 18.54
N GLY A 113 7.20 -11.95 17.74
CA GLY A 113 8.56 -11.82 17.23
C GLY A 113 9.57 -11.64 18.35
N TYR A 114 9.31 -10.74 19.31
CA TYR A 114 10.17 -10.57 20.49
C TYR A 114 10.31 -11.88 21.28
N ARG A 115 9.20 -12.61 21.50
CA ARG A 115 9.23 -13.90 22.20
C ARG A 115 10.05 -14.96 21.46
N HIS A 116 9.98 -15.03 20.13
CA HIS A 116 10.78 -15.96 19.33
C HIS A 116 12.28 -15.59 19.37
N ILE A 117 12.60 -14.30 19.23
CA ILE A 117 13.98 -13.78 19.32
C ILE A 117 14.60 -14.11 20.69
N ARG A 118 13.85 -13.94 21.78
CA ARG A 118 14.29 -14.27 23.15
C ARG A 118 14.49 -15.77 23.39
N ARG A 119 13.89 -16.62 22.54
CA ARG A 119 14.05 -18.09 22.58
C ARG A 119 15.08 -18.60 21.60
N HIS A 120 15.82 -17.71 20.91
CA HIS A 120 16.75 -18.08 19.85
C HIS A 120 16.04 -18.86 18.71
N GLU A 121 14.82 -18.44 18.36
CA GLU A 121 14.03 -19.01 17.27
C GLU A 121 13.95 -18.00 16.12
N TYR A 122 14.89 -18.04 15.18
CA TYR A 122 15.02 -17.01 14.13
C TYR A 122 14.44 -17.41 12.76
N GLU A 123 13.97 -18.65 12.61
CA GLU A 123 13.52 -19.20 11.32
C GLU A 123 12.33 -18.44 10.73
N PHE A 124 11.44 -17.89 11.58
CA PHE A 124 10.31 -17.07 11.11
C PHE A 124 10.77 -15.86 10.29
N ILE A 125 11.91 -15.24 10.63
CA ILE A 125 12.45 -14.05 9.93
C ILE A 125 12.79 -14.42 8.47
N LYS A 126 13.41 -15.58 8.27
CA LYS A 126 13.74 -16.10 6.94
C LYS A 126 12.47 -16.43 6.16
N TYR A 127 11.49 -17.08 6.77
CA TYR A 127 10.22 -17.40 6.11
C TYR A 127 9.45 -16.15 5.73
N THR A 128 9.39 -15.14 6.60
CA THR A 128 8.78 -13.83 6.31
C THR A 128 9.43 -13.19 5.09
N ALA A 129 10.76 -13.17 5.04
CA ALA A 129 11.48 -12.58 3.91
C ALA A 129 11.16 -13.29 2.59
N TRP A 130 11.15 -14.63 2.57
CA TRP A 130 10.83 -15.37 1.35
C TRP A 130 9.37 -15.20 0.93
N LEU A 131 8.42 -15.20 1.88
CA LEU A 131 7.01 -14.92 1.59
C LEU A 131 6.82 -13.52 1.00
N ALA A 132 7.48 -12.51 1.58
CA ALA A 132 7.43 -11.13 1.12
C ALA A 132 8.09 -10.91 -0.25
N ILE A 133 9.05 -11.76 -0.63
CA ILE A 133 9.64 -11.76 -1.98
C ILE A 133 8.68 -12.44 -2.97
N PHE A 134 8.36 -13.71 -2.74
CA PHE A 134 7.69 -14.52 -3.76
C PHE A 134 6.21 -14.18 -3.96
N GLY A 135 5.48 -13.80 -2.90
CA GLY A 135 4.05 -13.46 -3.03
C GLY A 135 3.81 -12.25 -3.93
N PRO A 136 4.40 -11.08 -3.62
CA PRO A 136 4.21 -9.84 -4.37
C PRO A 136 4.85 -9.85 -5.76
N ILE A 137 5.96 -10.57 -5.98
CA ILE A 137 6.58 -10.66 -7.31
C ILE A 137 5.63 -11.28 -8.33
N GLY A 138 4.83 -12.28 -7.94
CA GLY A 138 3.82 -12.86 -8.83
C GLY A 138 2.79 -11.83 -9.31
N LEU A 139 2.29 -11.01 -8.39
CA LEU A 139 1.36 -9.92 -8.70
C LEU A 139 2.02 -8.83 -9.54
N ALA A 140 3.28 -8.48 -9.25
CA ALA A 140 4.06 -7.52 -10.01
C ALA A 140 4.26 -7.94 -11.47
N LEU A 141 4.56 -9.21 -11.71
CA LEU A 141 4.71 -9.74 -13.06
C LEU A 141 3.40 -9.64 -13.85
N VAL A 142 2.27 -10.03 -13.24
CA VAL A 142 0.95 -9.92 -13.90
C VAL A 142 0.60 -8.46 -14.21
N ALA A 143 0.76 -7.57 -13.23
CA ALA A 143 0.48 -6.14 -13.42
C ALA A 143 1.42 -5.46 -14.44
N SER A 144 2.66 -5.95 -14.59
CA SER A 144 3.61 -5.43 -15.58
C SER A 144 3.25 -5.75 -17.04
N ILE A 145 2.46 -6.80 -17.27
CA ILE A 145 2.02 -7.20 -18.62
C ILE A 145 0.83 -6.34 -19.05
N ASN A 146 -0.13 -6.13 -18.15
CA ASN A 146 -1.31 -5.30 -18.40
C ASN A 146 -1.80 -4.67 -17.10
N PHE A 147 -1.32 -3.46 -16.83
CA PHE A 147 -1.67 -2.73 -15.61
C PHE A 147 -3.16 -2.38 -15.58
N ASN A 148 -3.73 -1.97 -16.72
CA ASN A 148 -5.14 -1.64 -16.83
C ASN A 148 -6.05 -2.83 -16.45
N ALA A 149 -5.78 -4.02 -16.99
CA ALA A 149 -6.54 -5.23 -16.62
C ALA A 149 -6.38 -5.60 -15.14
N ALA A 150 -5.17 -5.44 -14.58
CA ALA A 150 -4.93 -5.64 -13.15
C ALA A 150 -5.68 -4.62 -12.29
N PHE A 151 -5.72 -3.36 -12.72
CA PHE A 151 -6.47 -2.27 -12.07
C PHE A 151 -7.97 -2.55 -12.09
N THR A 152 -8.54 -2.94 -13.24
CA THR A 152 -9.96 -3.32 -13.35
C THR A 152 -10.28 -4.53 -12.46
N LEU A 153 -9.44 -5.58 -12.48
CA LEU A 153 -9.66 -6.76 -11.65
C LEU A 153 -9.62 -6.42 -10.15
N PHE A 154 -8.69 -5.55 -9.74
CA PHE A 154 -8.65 -5.06 -8.36
C PHE A 154 -9.97 -4.42 -7.96
N HIS A 155 -10.52 -3.53 -8.80
CA HIS A 155 -11.79 -2.88 -8.50
C HIS A 155 -12.95 -3.87 -8.43
N GLN A 156 -13.01 -4.84 -9.33
CA GLN A 156 -14.05 -5.89 -9.32
C GLN A 156 -13.97 -6.83 -8.11
N ILE A 157 -12.77 -7.02 -7.53
CA ILE A 157 -12.60 -7.84 -6.32
C ILE A 157 -13.08 -7.10 -5.07
N PHE A 158 -12.77 -5.80 -4.97
CA PHE A 158 -13.01 -5.03 -3.74
C PHE A 158 -14.29 -4.20 -3.74
N PHE A 159 -14.86 -3.92 -4.92
CA PHE A 159 -16.07 -3.11 -5.06
C PHE A 159 -17.13 -3.87 -5.88
N SER A 160 -18.37 -3.83 -5.41
CA SER A 160 -19.51 -4.50 -6.05
C SER A 160 -20.24 -3.62 -7.07
N ASN A 161 -19.76 -2.41 -7.30
CA ASN A 161 -20.33 -1.40 -8.20
C ASN A 161 -19.28 -0.91 -9.20
N ASP A 162 -19.74 -0.22 -10.24
CA ASP A 162 -18.89 0.34 -11.30
C ASP A 162 -18.60 1.84 -11.11
N TYR A 163 -18.82 2.40 -9.91
CA TYR A 163 -18.66 3.84 -9.66
C TYR A 163 -17.21 4.32 -9.72
N TRP A 164 -16.25 3.40 -9.79
CA TRP A 164 -14.84 3.68 -10.06
C TRP A 164 -14.56 4.07 -11.51
N ILE A 165 -15.51 3.88 -12.43
CA ILE A 165 -15.42 4.33 -13.82
C ILE A 165 -15.87 5.79 -13.91
N PHE A 166 -14.92 6.71 -13.82
CA PHE A 166 -15.18 8.15 -13.83
C PHE A 166 -15.37 8.72 -15.26
N ASP A 167 -16.36 9.60 -15.41
CA ASP A 167 -16.48 10.51 -16.56
C ASP A 167 -15.89 11.87 -16.17
N ALA A 168 -14.84 12.30 -16.86
CA ALA A 168 -14.15 13.56 -16.60
C ALA A 168 -15.05 14.82 -16.64
N ARG A 169 -16.24 14.73 -17.25
CA ARG A 169 -17.22 15.84 -17.26
C ARG A 169 -17.86 16.10 -15.91
N VAL A 170 -18.06 15.05 -15.11
CA VAL A 170 -18.74 15.12 -13.80
C VAL A 170 -17.83 14.73 -12.64
N ASP A 171 -16.78 13.96 -12.92
CA ASP A 171 -15.73 13.51 -12.00
C ASP A 171 -14.33 13.89 -12.54
N PRO A 172 -14.02 15.19 -12.73
CA PRO A 172 -12.74 15.66 -13.28
C PRO A 172 -11.51 15.29 -12.44
N VAL A 173 -11.68 14.77 -11.23
CA VAL A 173 -10.58 14.24 -10.40
C VAL A 173 -9.77 13.15 -11.13
N ILE A 174 -10.39 12.43 -12.08
CA ILE A 174 -9.68 11.45 -12.93
C ILE A 174 -8.55 12.09 -13.74
N LEU A 175 -8.68 13.38 -14.09
CA LEU A 175 -7.68 14.12 -14.85
C LEU A 175 -6.38 14.30 -14.06
N ILE A 176 -6.43 14.25 -12.73
CA ILE A 176 -5.25 14.35 -11.87
C ILE A 176 -4.80 13.02 -11.27
N LEU A 177 -5.49 11.93 -11.57
CA LEU A 177 -5.17 10.57 -11.15
C LEU A 177 -5.03 9.65 -12.37
N PRO A 178 -4.08 9.94 -13.29
CA PRO A 178 -3.90 9.11 -14.47
C PRO A 178 -3.47 7.69 -14.09
N GLU A 179 -3.68 6.73 -15.00
CA GLU A 179 -3.23 5.33 -14.83
C GLU A 179 -1.75 5.24 -14.41
N GLY A 180 -0.91 6.10 -15.00
CA GLY A 180 0.51 6.18 -14.69
C GLY A 180 0.83 6.53 -13.23
N PHE A 181 -0.01 7.33 -12.56
CA PHE A 181 0.14 7.64 -11.14
C PHE A 181 -0.04 6.37 -10.28
N PHE A 182 -1.07 5.58 -10.57
CA PHE A 182 -1.31 4.31 -9.87
C PHE A 182 -0.21 3.29 -10.15
N MET A 183 0.33 3.26 -11.37
CA MET A 183 1.50 2.44 -11.71
C MET A 183 2.73 2.84 -10.89
N HIS A 184 3.02 4.14 -10.75
CA HIS A 184 4.13 4.61 -9.91
C HIS A 184 3.93 4.23 -8.43
N CYS A 185 2.71 4.35 -7.90
CA CYS A 185 2.38 3.89 -6.55
C CYS A 185 2.59 2.37 -6.41
N PHE A 186 2.16 1.59 -7.40
CA PHE A 186 2.37 0.15 -7.43
C PHE A 186 3.87 -0.22 -7.40
N LEU A 187 4.68 0.44 -8.22
CA LEU A 187 6.14 0.25 -8.22
C LEU A 187 6.79 0.65 -6.88
N ALA A 188 6.31 1.72 -6.24
CA ALA A 188 6.76 2.11 -4.92
C ALA A 188 6.48 1.03 -3.87
N ILE A 189 5.28 0.43 -3.88
CA ILE A 189 4.94 -0.71 -3.00
C ILE A 189 5.92 -1.86 -3.19
N ILE A 190 6.15 -2.28 -4.45
CA ILE A 190 7.09 -3.38 -4.77
C ILE A 190 8.50 -3.06 -4.26
N LEU A 191 8.99 -1.84 -4.52
CA LEU A 191 10.31 -1.42 -4.05
C LEU A 191 10.42 -1.49 -2.52
N ILE A 192 9.44 -0.94 -1.80
CA ILE A 192 9.44 -0.92 -0.33
C ILE A 192 9.41 -2.35 0.22
N VAL A 193 8.57 -3.23 -0.35
CA VAL A 193 8.51 -4.65 0.05
C VAL A 193 9.85 -5.34 -0.15
N VAL A 194 10.51 -5.15 -1.29
CA VAL A 194 11.83 -5.74 -1.57
C VAL A 194 12.87 -5.23 -0.56
N LEU A 195 12.87 -3.95 -0.24
CA LEU A 195 13.77 -3.36 0.77
C LEU A 195 13.52 -3.94 2.17
N LEU A 196 12.25 -4.07 2.57
CA LEU A 196 11.85 -4.68 3.85
C LEU A 196 12.24 -6.16 3.92
N ALA A 197 12.04 -6.92 2.85
CA ALA A 197 12.44 -8.32 2.78
C ALA A 197 13.97 -8.48 2.83
N ALA A 198 14.72 -7.61 2.14
CA ALA A 198 16.18 -7.58 2.22
C ALA A 198 16.65 -7.27 3.65
N ALA A 199 16.00 -6.32 4.34
CA ALA A 199 16.28 -6.02 5.74
C ALA A 199 16.00 -7.23 6.66
N MET A 200 14.93 -7.99 6.41
CA MET A 200 14.64 -9.23 7.14
C MET A 200 15.71 -10.31 6.90
N LEU A 201 16.17 -10.52 5.65
CA LEU A 201 17.27 -11.45 5.35
C LEU A 201 18.57 -11.04 6.03
N TRP A 202 18.87 -9.74 6.04
CA TRP A 202 20.03 -9.21 6.76
C TRP A 202 19.92 -9.46 8.27
N LEU A 203 18.74 -9.23 8.84
CA LEU A 203 18.45 -9.47 10.26
C LEU A 203 18.61 -10.96 10.62
N TYR A 204 18.10 -11.87 9.78
CA TYR A 204 18.29 -13.31 9.95
C TYR A 204 19.78 -13.69 9.95
N ARG A 205 20.56 -13.19 8.99
CA ARG A 205 22.02 -13.40 8.93
C ARG A 205 22.77 -12.83 10.13
N TYR A 206 22.29 -11.71 10.68
CA TYR A 206 22.86 -11.12 11.89
C TYR A 206 22.65 -12.04 13.11
N TYR A 207 21.43 -12.54 13.32
CA TYR A 207 21.14 -13.46 14.42
C TYR A 207 21.81 -14.82 14.27
N GLY A 208 21.87 -15.38 13.05
CA GLY A 208 22.60 -16.64 12.80
C GLY A 208 24.10 -16.56 13.11
N ARG A 209 24.74 -15.41 12.86
CA ARG A 209 26.14 -15.18 13.26
C ARG A 209 26.31 -15.09 14.78
N LYS A 210 25.33 -14.54 15.51
CA LYS A 210 25.37 -14.48 16.97
C LYS A 210 25.24 -15.84 17.62
N GLU A 211 24.39 -16.72 17.09
CA GLU A 211 24.29 -18.09 17.60
C GLU A 211 25.61 -18.86 17.43
N LEU A 212 26.24 -18.75 16.26
CA LEU A 212 27.53 -19.42 16.00
C LEU A 212 28.67 -18.93 16.90
N ASN A 213 28.67 -17.64 17.27
CA ASN A 213 29.70 -17.06 18.14
C ASN A 213 29.43 -17.28 19.65
N ALA A 214 28.26 -17.84 20.01
CA ALA A 214 27.88 -18.11 21.39
C ALA A 214 28.11 -19.58 21.80
N VAL A 215 28.55 -20.43 20.86
CA VAL A 215 28.96 -21.83 21.04
C VAL A 215 30.49 -21.90 21.05
#